data_AF-A0A6N8Y508-F1
#
_entry.id   AF-A0A6N8Y508-F1
#
_cell.length_a   1.000
_cell.length_b   1.000
_cell.length_c   1.000
_cell.angle_alpha   90.00
_cell.angle_beta   90.00
_cell.angle_gamma   90.00
#
_symmetry.space_group_name_H-M   'P 1'
#
loop_
_entity.id
_entity.type
_entity.pdbx_description
1 polymer ?
#
loop_
_entity_poly.entity_id
_entity_poly.type
_entity_poly.pdbx_seq_one_letter_code
_entity_poly.pdbx_strand_id
1 'polypeptide(L)'
;MEKKFHEVTCLLVNVAVFDSASSGDLGIPENLSAPELLQELRSLEVEIVFYGPGARDFVSTNGFGGLVEENGHLITADRAYVLDSVGRKDSVLLGSELSDIDFFLSGIFSVSPSSAPLDLKAVSSYVSNFDGEAVFTELGNLIVNSKREDRE
;
A
#
# COMPACT_ATOMS: atom_id res chain seq x y z
N MET A 1 -13.81 -9.01 17.60
CA MET A 1 -13.04 -7.79 17.28
C MET A 1 -12.04 -8.18 16.21
N GLU A 2 -12.30 -7.83 14.95
CA GLU A 2 -11.43 -8.17 13.82
C GLU A 2 -10.15 -7.31 13.88
N LYS A 3 -9.05 -7.91 14.34
CA LYS A 3 -7.71 -7.30 14.28
C LYS A 3 -7.03 -7.74 12.98
N LYS A 4 -7.44 -7.19 11.83
CA LYS A 4 -6.91 -7.70 10.55
C LYS A 4 -5.72 -6.91 9.99
N PHE A 5 -5.34 -5.77 10.57
CA PHE A 5 -4.27 -4.88 10.03
C PHE A 5 -3.34 -4.25 11.09
N HIS A 6 -3.16 -4.88 12.24
CA HIS A 6 -2.21 -4.38 13.24
C HIS A 6 -0.81 -4.93 12.94
N GLU A 7 0.23 -4.09 13.01
CA GLU A 7 1.64 -4.46 12.79
C GLU A 7 1.97 -5.00 11.38
N VAL A 8 1.16 -4.64 10.37
CA VAL A 8 1.40 -4.97 8.96
C VAL A 8 1.46 -3.69 8.16
N THR A 9 2.61 -3.47 7.51
CA THR A 9 2.79 -2.37 6.57
C THR A 9 2.75 -2.94 5.15
N CYS A 10 2.05 -2.23 4.25
CA CYS A 10 1.83 -2.66 2.87
C CYS A 10 2.47 -1.66 1.91
N LEU A 11 3.17 -2.16 0.90
CA LEU A 11 3.71 -1.38 -0.20
C LEU A 11 3.07 -1.85 -1.51
N LEU A 12 2.46 -0.92 -2.23
CA LEU A 12 2.00 -1.11 -3.60
C LEU A 12 3.09 -0.54 -4.51
N VAL A 13 3.66 -1.39 -5.36
CA VAL A 13 4.88 -1.10 -6.14
C VAL A 13 4.53 -1.05 -7.63
N ASN A 14 5.28 -0.25 -8.40
CA ASN A 14 5.06 -0.03 -9.84
C ASN A 14 3.71 0.67 -10.11
N VAL A 15 3.39 1.64 -9.28
CA VAL A 15 2.12 2.37 -9.31
C VAL A 15 2.18 3.53 -10.31
N ALA A 16 3.25 4.32 -10.36
CA ALA A 16 3.47 5.44 -11.31
C ALA A 16 2.34 6.50 -11.40
N VAL A 17 1.32 6.42 -10.53
CA VAL A 17 0.08 7.22 -10.54
C VAL A 17 0.28 8.72 -10.31
N PHE A 18 1.48 9.20 -9.93
CA PHE A 18 1.65 10.59 -9.50
C PHE A 18 2.65 11.43 -10.29
N ASP A 19 3.28 10.89 -11.34
CA ASP A 19 4.15 11.68 -12.23
C ASP A 19 3.37 12.56 -13.22
N SER A 20 2.08 12.28 -13.45
CA SER A 20 1.18 13.03 -14.33
C SER A 20 -0.02 13.60 -13.56
N ALA A 21 0.24 14.40 -12.52
CA ALA A 21 -0.81 15.17 -11.85
C ALA A 21 -1.36 16.31 -12.75
N SER A 22 -1.98 16.00 -13.88
CA SER A 22 -2.90 16.91 -14.57
C SER A 22 -4.32 16.59 -14.13
N SER A 23 -4.68 17.18 -12.99
CA SER A 23 -6.03 17.58 -12.58
C SER A 23 -7.23 16.97 -13.33
N GLY A 24 -8.03 16.19 -12.60
CA GLY A 24 -9.48 16.19 -12.78
C GLY A 24 -10.07 14.80 -12.92
N ASP A 25 -10.74 14.37 -11.85
CA ASP A 25 -11.60 13.18 -11.79
C ASP A 25 -10.84 11.84 -11.81
N LEU A 26 -10.55 11.28 -10.63
CA LEU A 26 -9.98 9.92 -10.45
C LEU A 26 -11.00 8.80 -10.81
N GLY A 27 -11.94 9.09 -11.70
CA GLY A 27 -13.10 8.28 -12.05
C GLY A 27 -14.06 8.03 -10.87
N ILE A 28 -15.31 7.68 -11.18
CA ILE A 28 -16.20 7.04 -10.21
C ILE A 28 -15.57 5.66 -9.94
N PRO A 29 -15.20 5.30 -8.69
CA PRO A 29 -14.58 4.01 -8.42
C PRO A 29 -15.52 2.89 -8.86
N GLU A 30 -15.02 2.00 -9.73
CA GLU A 30 -15.56 0.66 -9.76
C GLU A 30 -15.41 0.10 -8.35
N ASN A 31 -16.51 -0.21 -7.69
CA ASN A 31 -16.47 -0.84 -6.38
C ASN A 31 -16.13 -2.32 -6.57
N LEU A 32 -14.91 -2.60 -7.04
CA LEU A 32 -14.38 -3.94 -7.17
C LEU A 32 -14.36 -4.60 -5.79
N SER A 33 -14.77 -5.86 -5.72
CA SER A 33 -14.50 -6.68 -4.56
C SER A 33 -12.99 -6.88 -4.39
N ALA A 34 -12.52 -7.18 -3.18
CA ALA A 34 -11.08 -7.38 -2.95
C ALA A 34 -10.43 -8.40 -3.92
N PRO A 35 -11.06 -9.55 -4.27
CA PRO A 35 -10.52 -10.45 -5.29
C PRO A 35 -10.42 -9.85 -6.69
N GLU A 36 -11.43 -9.09 -7.13
CA GLU A 36 -11.43 -8.42 -8.45
C GLU A 36 -10.36 -7.34 -8.49
N LEU A 37 -10.24 -6.57 -7.41
CA LEU A 37 -9.22 -5.55 -7.27
C LEU A 37 -7.81 -6.13 -7.37
N LEU A 38 -7.56 -7.27 -6.73
CA LEU A 38 -6.26 -7.95 -6.80
C LEU A 38 -5.94 -8.48 -8.20
N GLN A 39 -6.95 -9.01 -8.89
CA GLN A 39 -6.78 -9.44 -10.28
C GLN A 39 -6.44 -8.25 -11.18
N GLU A 40 -7.08 -7.11 -10.96
CA GLU A 40 -6.85 -5.92 -11.75
C GLU A 40 -5.49 -5.27 -11.45
N LEU A 41 -5.11 -5.13 -10.18
CA LEU A 41 -3.76 -4.67 -9.82
C LEU A 41 -2.68 -5.54 -10.48
N ARG A 42 -2.88 -6.85 -10.53
CA ARG A 42 -1.97 -7.77 -11.24
C ARG A 42 -1.96 -7.56 -12.76
N SER A 43 -3.11 -7.29 -13.38
CA SER A 43 -3.22 -7.00 -14.83
C SER A 43 -2.51 -5.68 -15.21
N LEU A 44 -2.39 -4.78 -14.24
CA LEU A 44 -1.68 -3.50 -14.33
C LEU A 44 -0.21 -3.56 -13.89
N GLU A 45 0.31 -4.77 -13.67
CA GLU A 45 1.69 -5.02 -13.21
C GLU A 45 2.02 -4.33 -11.88
N VAL A 46 1.02 -4.08 -11.03
CA VAL A 46 1.20 -3.58 -9.66
C VAL A 46 1.57 -4.76 -8.77
N GLU A 47 2.73 -4.67 -8.13
CA GLU A 47 3.17 -5.65 -7.15
C GLU A 47 2.71 -5.22 -5.76
N ILE A 48 2.20 -6.15 -4.97
CA ILE A 48 1.74 -5.88 -3.59
C ILE A 48 2.69 -6.60 -2.65
N VAL A 49 3.32 -5.85 -1.76
CA VAL A 49 4.36 -6.35 -0.88
C VAL A 49 4.02 -6.01 0.56
N PHE A 50 4.03 -7.02 1.43
CA PHE A 50 3.79 -6.85 2.86
C PHE A 50 5.08 -7.06 3.65
N TYR A 51 5.26 -6.28 4.71
CA TYR A 51 6.36 -6.43 5.65
C TYR A 51 5.94 -6.05 7.08
N GLY A 52 6.78 -6.38 8.06
CA GLY A 52 6.47 -6.28 9.48
C GLY A 52 6.02 -7.60 10.12
N PRO A 53 5.99 -7.69 11.46
CA PRO A 53 5.78 -8.95 12.20
C PRO A 53 4.49 -9.70 11.84
N GLY A 54 3.42 -8.99 11.46
CA GLY A 54 2.14 -9.61 11.08
C GLY A 54 2.01 -9.98 9.59
N ALA A 55 2.99 -9.62 8.74
CA ALA A 55 2.83 -9.74 7.29
C ALA A 55 2.74 -11.20 6.82
N ARG A 56 3.47 -12.13 7.44
CA ARG A 56 3.41 -13.56 7.07
C ARG A 56 2.01 -14.12 7.24
N ASP A 57 1.43 -13.88 8.42
CA ASP A 57 0.11 -14.39 8.77
C ASP A 57 -0.95 -13.75 7.88
N PHE A 58 -0.80 -12.45 7.59
CA PHE A 58 -1.71 -11.75 6.68
C PHE A 58 -1.67 -12.33 5.25
N VAL A 59 -0.48 -12.46 4.65
CA VAL A 59 -0.32 -13.02 3.30
C VAL A 59 -0.81 -14.47 3.25
N SER A 60 -0.48 -15.28 4.26
CA SER A 60 -0.94 -16.67 4.34
C SER A 60 -2.46 -16.78 4.50
N THR A 61 -3.09 -15.87 5.25
CA THR A 61 -4.54 -15.89 5.50
C THR A 61 -5.32 -15.44 4.27
N ASN A 62 -4.83 -14.39 3.60
CA ASN A 62 -5.53 -13.79 2.47
C ASN A 62 -5.15 -14.41 1.12
N GLY A 63 -4.04 -15.15 1.05
CA GLY A 63 -3.60 -15.87 -0.15
C GLY A 63 -3.06 -14.97 -1.27
N PHE A 64 -2.65 -13.73 -0.96
CA PHE A 64 -2.12 -12.79 -1.95
C PHE A 64 -1.02 -11.88 -1.36
N GLY A 65 -0.20 -11.32 -2.25
CA GLY A 65 0.91 -10.44 -1.90
C GLY A 65 2.25 -11.17 -1.74
N GLY A 66 3.34 -10.45 -2.00
CA GLY A 66 4.70 -10.88 -1.68
C GLY A 66 5.09 -10.51 -0.26
N LEU A 67 6.14 -11.17 0.24
CA LEU A 67 6.79 -10.80 1.49
C LEU A 67 8.19 -10.27 1.19
N VAL A 68 8.60 -9.21 1.87
CA VAL A 68 10.04 -8.89 1.92
C VAL A 68 10.67 -9.70 3.04
N GLU A 69 11.50 -10.65 2.66
CA GLU A 69 12.26 -11.47 3.59
C GLU A 69 13.75 -11.12 3.52
N GLU A 70 14.33 -10.90 4.69
CA GLU A 70 15.76 -10.83 4.87
C GLU A 70 16.28 -12.26 5.05
N ASN A 71 17.26 -12.64 4.23
CA ASN A 71 17.86 -13.98 4.22
C ASN A 71 16.87 -15.14 3.99
N GLY A 72 15.73 -14.89 3.33
CA GLY A 72 14.73 -15.92 2.96
C GLY A 72 14.00 -16.58 4.13
N HIS A 73 14.11 -16.01 5.34
CA HIS A 73 13.58 -16.62 6.56
C HIS A 73 12.92 -15.63 7.51
N LEU A 74 13.41 -14.38 7.60
CA LEU A 74 12.92 -13.38 8.53
C LEU A 74 12.21 -12.26 7.78
N ILE A 75 10.95 -11.98 8.12
CA ILE A 75 10.31 -10.74 7.65
C ILE A 75 11.00 -9.59 8.35
N THR A 76 11.58 -8.70 7.55
CA THR A 76 12.33 -7.57 8.08
C THR A 76 11.42 -6.37 8.28
N ALA A 77 11.73 -5.61 9.34
CA ALA A 77 11.22 -4.25 9.54
C ALA A 77 12.27 -3.21 9.12
N ASP A 78 13.41 -3.64 8.56
CA ASP A 78 14.43 -2.76 8.02
C ASP A 78 13.90 -2.09 6.75
N ARG A 79 13.55 -0.82 6.90
CA ARG A 79 12.97 0.00 5.84
C ARG A 79 13.95 0.25 4.70
N ALA A 80 15.25 0.37 5.00
CA ALA A 80 16.27 0.57 3.97
C ALA A 80 16.41 -0.69 3.12
N TYR A 81 16.38 -1.87 3.74
CA TYR A 81 16.36 -3.14 3.02
C TYR A 81 15.10 -3.32 2.19
N VAL A 82 13.92 -3.00 2.75
CA VAL A 82 12.64 -3.06 1.99
C VAL A 82 12.71 -2.18 0.75
N LEU A 83 13.20 -0.95 0.90
CA LEU A 83 13.37 0.00 -0.20
C LEU A 83 14.35 -0.48 -1.27
N ASP A 84 15.47 -1.05 -0.86
CA ASP A 84 16.46 -1.61 -1.79
C ASP A 84 15.89 -2.82 -2.53
N SER A 85 15.16 -3.68 -1.82
CA SER A 85 14.57 -4.93 -2.35
C SER A 85 13.46 -4.70 -3.37
N VAL A 86 12.60 -3.71 -3.14
CA VAL A 86 11.52 -3.36 -4.09
C VAL A 86 12.03 -2.49 -5.25
N GLY A 87 13.24 -1.94 -5.12
CA GLY A 87 13.82 -0.93 -6.00
C GLY A 87 13.12 0.42 -5.83
N ARG A 88 13.76 1.51 -6.25
CA ARG A 88 13.15 2.85 -6.33
C ARG A 88 12.09 2.93 -7.44
N LYS A 89 11.06 2.08 -7.35
CA LYS A 89 9.88 2.07 -8.21
C LYS A 89 8.83 2.98 -7.58
N ASP A 90 8.02 3.64 -8.40
CA ASP A 90 6.90 4.47 -7.96
C ASP A 90 5.97 3.63 -7.07
N SER A 91 5.95 3.94 -5.78
CA SER A 91 5.30 3.11 -4.78
C SER A 91 4.34 3.93 -3.93
N VAL A 92 3.32 3.26 -3.43
CA VAL A 92 2.42 3.77 -2.40
C VAL A 92 2.60 2.94 -1.15
N LEU A 93 2.94 3.60 -0.05
CA LEU A 93 3.12 2.98 1.25
C LEU A 93 1.87 3.17 2.11
N LEU A 94 1.27 2.08 2.57
CA LEU A 94 0.20 2.09 3.57
C LEU A 94 0.77 1.65 4.93
N GLY A 95 0.85 2.59 5.87
CA GLY A 95 1.34 2.38 7.23
C GLY A 95 0.38 2.91 8.29
N SER A 96 0.36 2.26 9.44
CA SER A 96 -0.60 2.51 10.53
C SER A 96 0.04 2.80 11.87
N GLU A 97 1.36 2.59 12.00
CA GLU A 97 2.08 2.68 13.26
C GLU A 97 3.08 3.84 13.27
N LEU A 98 3.43 4.35 14.46
CA LEU A 98 4.49 5.38 14.58
C LEU A 98 5.83 4.90 14.01
N SER A 99 6.06 3.59 14.02
CA SER A 99 7.20 2.96 13.36
C SER A 99 7.12 2.96 11.83
N ASP A 100 6.20 3.67 11.20
CA ASP A 100 6.22 3.92 9.75
C ASP A 100 6.73 5.33 9.41
N ILE A 101 6.90 6.22 10.40
CA ILE A 101 7.22 7.65 10.19
C ILE A 101 8.48 7.86 9.35
N ASP A 102 9.63 7.27 9.70
CA ASP A 102 10.84 7.54 8.89
C ASP A 102 10.73 6.95 7.48
N PHE A 103 9.83 5.98 7.26
CA PHE A 103 9.52 5.52 5.90
C PHE A 103 8.68 6.57 5.15
N PHE A 104 7.68 7.15 5.80
CA PHE A 104 6.86 8.22 5.22
C PHE A 104 7.72 9.42 4.81
N LEU A 105 8.76 9.71 5.60
CA LEU A 105 9.74 10.77 5.32
C LEU A 105 10.75 10.43 4.21
N SER A 106 10.74 9.21 3.64
CA SER A 106 11.67 8.79 2.58
C SER A 106 11.34 9.35 1.19
N GLY A 107 10.22 10.08 1.06
CA GLY A 107 9.77 10.69 -0.21
C GLY A 107 8.82 9.82 -1.03
N ILE A 108 8.39 8.68 -0.50
CA ILE A 108 7.36 7.82 -1.09
C ILE A 108 5.97 8.36 -0.75
N PHE A 109 5.03 8.27 -1.69
CA PHE A 109 3.65 8.61 -1.41
C PHE A 109 3.10 7.69 -0.31
N SER A 110 2.71 8.28 0.81
CA SER A 110 2.39 7.55 2.02
C SER A 110 0.95 7.78 2.44
N VAL A 111 0.30 6.71 2.90
CA VAL A 111 -1.10 6.68 3.27
C VAL A 111 -1.25 6.17 4.70
N SER A 112 -2.00 6.90 5.50
CA SER A 112 -2.40 6.46 6.84
C SER A 112 -3.91 6.16 6.91
N PRO A 113 -4.33 5.13 7.65
CA PRO A 113 -5.73 4.86 7.93
C PRO A 113 -6.34 5.89 8.91
N SER A 114 -7.67 5.96 8.99
CA SER A 114 -8.38 6.91 9.87
C SER A 114 -8.11 6.69 11.36
N SER A 115 -7.70 5.50 11.77
CA SER A 115 -7.34 5.17 13.16
C SER A 115 -5.87 5.44 13.50
N ALA A 116 -5.03 5.82 12.53
CA ALA A 116 -3.61 6.03 12.78
C ALA A 116 -3.33 7.14 13.83
N PRO A 117 -2.22 7.03 14.57
CA PRO A 117 -1.75 8.08 15.47
C PRO A 117 -1.66 9.45 14.77
N LEU A 118 -1.95 10.53 15.50
CA LEU A 118 -1.94 11.89 14.96
C LEU A 118 -0.59 12.27 14.35
N ASP A 119 0.51 11.85 14.98
CA ASP A 119 1.86 12.15 14.51
C ASP A 119 2.17 11.48 13.16
N LEU A 120 1.67 10.25 12.94
CA LEU A 120 1.82 9.57 11.65
C LEU A 120 0.97 10.26 10.56
N LYS A 121 -0.27 10.61 10.89
CA LYS A 121 -1.16 11.34 9.96
C LYS A 121 -0.55 12.68 9.53
N ALA A 122 0.11 13.38 10.46
CA ALA A 122 0.72 14.68 10.20
C ALA A 122 1.85 14.62 9.16
N VAL A 123 2.47 13.46 8.95
CA VAL A 123 3.55 13.25 7.97
C VAL A 123 3.11 12.44 6.74
N SER A 124 1.86 11.97 6.72
CA SER A 124 1.31 11.21 5.59
C SER A 124 0.99 12.10 4.38
N SER A 125 1.18 11.57 3.18
CA SER A 125 0.75 12.25 1.93
C SER A 125 -0.78 12.26 1.80
N TYR A 126 -1.44 11.21 2.29
CA TYR A 126 -2.89 11.06 2.29
C TYR A 126 -3.39 10.37 3.56
N VAL A 127 -4.52 10.82 4.10
CA VAL A 127 -5.19 10.17 5.23
C VAL A 127 -6.52 9.61 4.72
N SER A 128 -6.65 8.29 4.76
CA SER A 128 -7.90 7.60 4.43
C SER A 128 -8.98 7.90 5.47
N ASN A 129 -10.24 7.93 5.01
CA ASN A 129 -11.41 7.97 5.88
C ASN A 129 -11.80 6.58 6.42
N PHE A 130 -11.08 5.53 6.01
CA PHE A 130 -11.35 4.14 6.33
C PHE A 130 -10.25 3.53 7.19
N ASP A 131 -10.54 2.32 7.69
CA ASP A 131 -9.63 1.50 8.47
C ASP A 131 -9.55 0.07 7.95
N GLY A 132 -8.45 -0.62 8.24
CA GLY A 132 -8.24 -2.02 7.88
C GLY A 132 -8.29 -2.29 6.37
N GLU A 133 -8.98 -3.38 5.98
CA GLU A 133 -9.10 -3.82 4.59
C GLU A 133 -9.74 -2.77 3.68
N ALA A 134 -10.62 -1.91 4.21
CA ALA A 134 -11.30 -0.89 3.42
C ALA A 134 -10.34 0.18 2.87
N VAL A 135 -9.23 0.45 3.57
CA VAL A 135 -8.18 1.37 3.10
C VAL A 135 -7.48 0.79 1.89
N PHE A 136 -7.20 -0.51 1.92
CA PHE A 136 -6.59 -1.21 0.78
C PHE A 136 -7.52 -1.17 -0.44
N THR A 137 -8.82 -1.39 -0.24
CA THR A 137 -9.81 -1.30 -1.32
C THR A 137 -9.91 0.10 -1.91
N GLU A 138 -9.95 1.14 -1.06
CA GLU A 138 -9.93 2.54 -1.50
C GLU A 138 -8.70 2.83 -2.36
N LEU A 139 -7.50 2.52 -1.85
CA LEU A 139 -6.25 2.79 -2.56
C LEU A 139 -6.13 2.01 -3.86
N GLY A 140 -6.52 0.73 -3.85
CA GLY A 140 -6.46 -0.08 -5.05
C GLY A 140 -7.38 0.46 -6.15
N ASN A 141 -8.60 0.89 -5.81
CA ASN A 141 -9.51 1.49 -6.78
C ASN A 141 -8.96 2.80 -7.37
N LEU A 142 -8.34 3.65 -6.53
CA LEU A 142 -7.67 4.86 -7.01
C LEU A 142 -6.55 4.56 -8.00
N ILE A 143 -5.74 3.53 -7.71
CA ILE A 143 -4.63 3.12 -8.58
C ILE A 143 -5.13 2.53 -9.90
N VAL A 144 -6.14 1.66 -9.85
CA VAL A 144 -6.74 1.05 -11.04
C VAL A 144 -7.30 2.12 -11.96
N ASN A 145 -8.07 3.06 -11.42
CA ASN A 145 -8.68 4.13 -12.21
C ASN A 145 -7.61 5.00 -12.88
N SER A 146 -6.62 5.47 -12.12
CA SER A 146 -5.56 6.31 -12.69
C SER A 146 -4.78 5.61 -13.81
N LYS A 147 -4.44 4.33 -13.66
CA LYS A 147 -3.72 3.59 -14.71
C LYS A 147 -4.58 3.26 -15.94
N ARG A 148 -5.91 3.22 -15.80
CA ARG A 148 -6.81 3.03 -16.94
C ARG A 148 -6.93 4.30 -17.77
N GLU A 149 -7.00 5.47 -17.13
CA GLU A 149 -7.01 6.77 -17.79
C GLU A 149 -5.75 6.99 -18.65
N ASP A 150 -4.57 6.58 -18.19
CA ASP A 150 -3.32 6.65 -18.97
C ASP A 150 -3.32 5.79 -20.26
N ARG A 151 -4.25 4.83 -20.39
CA ARG A 151 -4.36 3.93 -21.55
C ARG A 151 -5.37 4.42 -22.61
N GLU A 152 -6.20 5.41 -22.29
CA GLU A 152 -7.21 6.00 -23.19
C GLU A 152 -6.66 7.19 -23.98
#